data_AF-A0A1G0HDM1-F1
#
_entry.id   AF-A0A1G0HDM1-F1
#
_cell.length_a   1.000
_cell.length_b   1.000
_cell.length_c   1.000
_cell.angle_alpha   90.00
_cell.angle_beta   90.00
_cell.angle_gamma   90.00
#
_symmetry.space_group_name_H-M   'P 1'
#
loop_
_entity.id
_entity.type
_entity.pdbx_description
1 polymer ?
#
loop_
_entity_poly.entity_id
_entity_poly.type
_entity_poly.pdbx_seq_one_letter_code
_entity_poly.pdbx_strand_id
1 'polypeptide(L)'
;MGKTHAVRELGKRFTHFVEINFEKRPDFIEVFEKNLDPARIVNTLATMTNQLIMPGKTLLFFDEIQSCPKAITALRYFYEEMPELHVIGAGSLLDFAIEKIGVPVGRIQYCYVYPLSFMEYLASLGNKSLFEAILSHQVQQPLEEILHARLFELLGQYMLLGGMPEIIAELLK
;
A
#
# COMPACT_ATOMS: atom_id res chain seq x y z
N MET A 1 -3.42 -3.03 -7.34
CA MET A 1 -3.37 -3.25 -5.87
C MET A 1 -3.56 -1.91 -5.19
N GLY A 2 -4.54 -1.79 -4.29
CA GLY A 2 -4.98 -0.51 -3.69
C GLY A 2 -4.00 0.18 -2.73
N LYS A 3 -2.68 0.03 -2.91
CA LYS A 3 -1.63 0.62 -2.06
C LYS A 3 -1.71 2.14 -2.07
N THR A 4 -1.66 2.75 -3.26
CA THR A 4 -1.77 4.20 -3.45
C THR A 4 -3.08 4.73 -2.87
N HIS A 5 -4.20 4.01 -3.08
CA HIS A 5 -5.49 4.36 -2.49
C HIS A 5 -5.44 4.33 -0.96
N ALA A 6 -4.92 3.26 -0.36
CA ALA A 6 -4.80 3.14 1.09
C ALA A 6 -3.94 4.26 1.70
N VAL A 7 -2.83 4.62 1.05
CA VAL A 7 -1.96 5.72 1.53
C VAL A 7 -2.65 7.08 1.37
N ARG A 8 -3.39 7.32 0.28
CA ARG A 8 -4.19 8.54 0.11
C ARG A 8 -5.28 8.66 1.17
N GLU A 9 -5.98 7.57 1.48
CA GLU A 9 -6.97 7.54 2.57
C GLU A 9 -6.33 7.82 3.94
N LEU A 10 -5.15 7.25 4.22
CA LEU A 10 -4.38 7.57 5.41
C LEU A 10 -3.96 9.04 5.44
N GLY A 11 -3.55 9.59 4.29
CA GLY A 11 -3.14 10.99 4.11
C GLY A 11 -4.20 12.00 4.52
N LYS A 12 -5.49 11.66 4.43
CA LYS A 12 -6.59 12.52 4.89
C LYS A 12 -6.57 12.81 6.39
N ARG A 13 -5.82 12.02 7.19
CA ARG A 13 -5.66 12.23 8.63
C ARG A 13 -4.55 13.23 8.98
N PHE A 14 -3.74 13.63 8.01
CA PHE A 14 -2.65 14.58 8.18
C PHE A 14 -3.09 15.98 7.80
N THR A 15 -2.44 16.99 8.38
CA THR A 15 -2.71 18.40 8.01
C THR A 15 -2.30 18.67 6.57
N HIS A 16 -1.21 18.05 6.13
CA HIS A 16 -0.74 18.13 4.76
C HIS A 16 -0.43 16.73 4.23
N PHE A 17 -0.69 16.53 2.95
CA PHE A 17 -0.36 15.31 2.23
C PHE A 17 0.35 15.70 0.94
N VAL A 18 1.56 15.21 0.75
CA VAL A 18 2.38 15.48 -0.44
C VAL A 18 2.69 14.16 -1.10
N GLU A 19 2.16 13.96 -2.31
CA GLU A 19 2.36 12.76 -3.10
C GLU A 19 3.35 13.05 -4.24
N ILE A 20 4.42 12.26 -4.27
CA ILE A 20 5.48 12.30 -5.28
C ILE A 20 5.43 10.96 -6.03
N ASN A 21 4.91 10.99 -7.25
CA ASN A 21 4.86 9.80 -8.11
C ASN A 21 6.01 9.86 -9.13
N PHE A 22 7.00 8.97 -8.99
CA PHE A 22 8.22 8.99 -9.79
C PHE A 22 8.02 8.57 -11.25
N GLU A 23 6.99 7.77 -11.56
CA GLU A 23 6.68 7.41 -12.95
C GLU A 23 5.99 8.56 -13.70
N LYS A 24 5.05 9.25 -13.04
CA LYS A 24 4.34 10.39 -13.63
C LYS A 24 5.23 11.63 -13.75
N ARG A 25 6.16 11.80 -12.82
CA ARG A 25 7.06 12.96 -12.73
C ARG A 25 8.50 12.49 -12.50
N PRO A 26 9.17 11.99 -13.56
CA PRO A 26 10.57 11.52 -13.46
C PRO A 26 11.56 12.62 -13.08
N ASP A 27 11.20 13.89 -13.26
CA ASP A 27 12.00 15.04 -12.81
C ASP A 27 12.26 15.05 -11.31
N PHE A 28 11.39 14.43 -10.50
CA PHE A 28 11.65 14.27 -9.06
C PHE A 28 12.82 13.33 -8.75
N ILE A 29 13.24 12.47 -9.69
CA ILE A 29 14.39 11.58 -9.50
C ILE A 29 15.67 12.40 -9.32
N GLU A 30 15.83 13.50 -10.06
CA GLU A 30 16.99 14.39 -9.98
C GLU A 30 17.17 14.98 -8.56
N VAL A 31 16.07 15.10 -7.82
CA VAL A 31 16.12 15.56 -6.42
C VAL A 31 16.98 14.63 -5.58
N PHE A 32 17.09 13.34 -5.88
CA PHE A 32 17.86 12.37 -5.09
C PHE A 32 19.29 12.13 -5.64
N GLU A 33 19.66 12.74 -6.76
CA GLU A 33 20.94 12.49 -7.42
C GLU A 33 22.14 13.16 -6.73
N LYS A 34 21.95 14.39 -6.23
CA LYS A 34 23.03 15.22 -5.66
C LYS A 34 23.57 14.67 -4.33
N ASN A 35 22.70 14.43 -3.37
CA ASN A 35 22.99 13.82 -2.08
C ASN A 35 21.68 13.31 -1.43
N LEU A 36 21.78 12.58 -0.33
CA LEU A 36 20.61 12.00 0.35
C LEU A 36 20.20 12.75 1.63
N ASP A 37 20.57 14.03 1.73
CA ASP A 37 20.21 14.91 2.87
C ASP A 37 18.69 15.18 2.88
N PRO A 38 17.95 14.72 3.91
CA PRO A 38 16.51 14.90 4.01
C PRO A 38 16.07 16.36 4.00
N ALA A 39 16.82 17.27 4.64
CA ALA A 39 16.44 18.67 4.71
C ALA A 39 16.48 19.32 3.31
N ARG A 40 17.53 19.03 2.52
CA ARG A 40 17.60 19.48 1.13
C ARG A 40 16.50 18.86 0.29
N ILE A 41 16.29 17.55 0.39
CA ILE A 41 15.27 16.83 -0.40
C ILE A 41 13.91 17.44 -0.12
N VAL A 42 13.53 17.60 1.15
CA VAL A 42 12.24 18.20 1.56
C VAL A 42 12.09 19.62 1.02
N ASN A 43 13.10 20.48 1.17
CA ASN A 43 13.03 21.85 0.67
C ASN A 43 12.87 21.91 -0.85
N THR A 44 13.57 21.02 -1.57
CA THR A 44 13.49 20.94 -3.04
C THR A 44 12.10 20.45 -3.47
N LEU A 45 11.60 19.38 -2.86
CA LEU A 45 10.27 18.83 -3.13
C LEU A 45 9.17 19.86 -2.83
N ALA A 46 9.21 20.51 -1.67
CA ALA A 46 8.26 21.55 -1.29
C ALA A 46 8.22 22.71 -2.29
N THR A 47 9.39 23.10 -2.82
CA THR A 47 9.50 24.14 -3.85
C THR A 47 8.91 23.66 -5.18
N MET A 48 9.25 22.45 -5.62
CA MET A 48 8.78 21.90 -6.90
C MET A 48 7.27 21.60 -6.91
N THR A 49 6.71 21.19 -5.77
CA THR A 49 5.26 20.93 -5.64
C THR A 49 4.46 22.17 -5.25
N ASN A 50 5.15 23.23 -4.80
CA ASN A 50 4.53 24.40 -4.16
C ASN A 50 3.63 24.02 -2.98
N GLN A 51 4.07 23.04 -2.18
CA GLN A 51 3.34 22.52 -1.01
C GLN A 51 4.23 22.55 0.23
N LEU A 52 3.60 22.73 1.40
CA LEU A 52 4.29 22.70 2.68
C LEU A 52 4.57 21.27 3.12
N ILE A 53 5.83 20.99 3.45
CA ILE A 53 6.25 19.75 4.10
C ILE A 53 6.76 20.11 5.50
N MET A 54 5.93 19.83 6.51
CA MET A 54 6.19 20.15 7.91
C MET A 54 6.30 18.85 8.72
N PRO A 55 7.44 18.60 9.38
CA PRO A 55 7.58 17.48 10.31
C PRO A 55 6.45 17.48 11.36
N GLY A 56 5.96 16.29 11.70
CA GLY A 56 4.83 16.06 12.62
C GLY A 56 3.45 16.41 12.07
N LYS A 57 3.34 17.03 10.89
CA LYS A 57 2.04 17.46 10.30
C LYS A 57 1.82 16.97 8.88
N THR A 58 2.88 16.65 8.16
CA THR A 58 2.84 16.21 6.77
C THR A 58 3.08 14.71 6.67
N LEU A 59 2.26 14.04 5.87
CA LEU A 59 2.61 12.75 5.28
C LEU A 59 3.23 12.97 3.91
N LEU A 60 4.51 12.65 3.78
CA LEU A 60 5.24 12.62 2.52
C LEU A 60 5.15 11.22 1.92
N PHE A 61 4.55 11.11 0.74
CA PHE A 61 4.31 9.84 0.08
C PHE A 61 5.10 9.74 -1.23
N PHE A 62 5.96 8.72 -1.31
CA PHE A 62 6.72 8.33 -2.48
C PHE A 62 6.01 7.16 -3.18
N ASP A 63 5.27 7.47 -4.25
CA ASP A 63 4.55 6.49 -5.05
C ASP A 63 5.41 5.98 -6.21
N GLU A 64 5.29 4.69 -6.52
CA GLU A 64 6.18 3.95 -7.41
C GLU A 64 7.68 4.19 -7.11
N ILE A 65 8.04 4.12 -5.82
CA ILE A 65 9.40 4.43 -5.32
C ILE A 65 10.49 3.52 -5.93
N GLN A 66 10.15 2.34 -6.46
CA GLN A 66 11.10 1.48 -7.19
C GLN A 66 11.74 2.18 -8.40
N SER A 67 11.05 3.18 -8.97
CA SER A 67 11.53 3.97 -10.09
C SER A 67 12.65 4.95 -9.68
N CYS A 68 12.82 5.18 -8.37
CA CYS A 68 13.93 5.94 -7.80
C CYS A 68 14.65 5.14 -6.71
N PRO A 69 15.60 4.25 -7.06
CA PRO A 69 16.41 3.51 -6.10
C PRO A 69 17.05 4.37 -5.01
N LYS A 70 17.53 5.57 -5.36
CA LYS A 70 18.13 6.51 -4.40
C LYS A 70 17.12 7.03 -3.38
N ALA A 71 15.84 7.15 -3.72
CA ALA A 71 14.79 7.51 -2.76
C ALA A 71 14.59 6.40 -1.72
N ILE A 72 14.69 5.12 -2.10
CA ILE A 72 14.67 3.99 -1.16
C ILE A 72 15.84 4.10 -0.17
N THR A 73 17.06 4.38 -0.66
CA THR A 73 18.23 4.61 0.19
C THR A 73 18.02 5.83 1.10
N ALA A 74 17.39 6.88 0.60
CA ALA A 74 17.12 8.10 1.35
C ALA A 74 16.23 7.87 2.57
N LEU A 75 15.33 6.88 2.55
CA LEU A 75 14.42 6.56 3.67
C LEU A 75 15.17 6.35 4.99
N ARG A 76 16.38 5.80 4.94
CA ARG A 76 17.24 5.68 6.12
C ARG A 76 17.54 7.05 6.74
N TYR A 77 17.96 8.01 5.93
CA TYR A 77 18.35 9.32 6.43
C TYR A 77 17.14 10.11 6.90
N PHE A 78 15.97 9.95 6.25
CA PHE A 78 14.71 10.47 6.77
C PHE A 78 14.43 9.99 8.20
N TYR A 79 14.59 8.69 8.46
CA TYR A 79 14.43 8.13 9.80
C TYR A 79 15.49 8.63 10.79
N GLU A 80 16.76 8.69 10.40
CA GLU A 80 17.88 9.06 11.28
C GLU A 80 17.94 10.57 11.60
N GLU A 81 17.66 11.43 10.63
CA GLU A 81 17.89 12.88 10.73
C GLU A 81 16.59 13.69 10.84
N MET A 82 15.47 13.14 10.39
CA MET A 82 14.16 13.82 10.43
C MET A 82 13.03 12.89 10.91
N PRO A 83 13.15 12.28 12.10
CA PRO A 83 12.23 11.24 12.58
C PRO A 83 10.78 11.71 12.77
N GLU A 84 10.56 13.02 12.91
CA GLU A 84 9.21 13.59 13.04
C GLU A 84 8.47 13.67 11.69
N LEU A 85 9.17 13.62 10.55
CA LEU A 85 8.50 13.62 9.26
C LEU A 85 7.98 12.22 8.93
N HIS A 86 6.68 12.11 8.70
CA HIS A 86 6.08 10.86 8.29
C HIS A 86 6.32 10.62 6.80
N VAL A 87 7.00 9.52 6.48
CA VAL A 87 7.35 9.14 5.11
C VAL A 87 6.83 7.74 4.81
N ILE A 88 6.15 7.58 3.67
CA ILE A 88 5.74 6.28 3.15
C ILE A 88 6.27 6.13 1.73
N GLY A 89 6.82 4.96 1.41
CA GLY A 89 7.11 4.54 0.05
C GLY A 89 6.20 3.39 -0.36
N ALA A 90 5.58 3.45 -1.54
CA ALA A 90 4.84 2.33 -2.12
C ALA A 90 5.33 2.03 -3.52
N GLY A 91 5.23 0.75 -3.90
CA GLY A 91 5.67 0.27 -5.20
C GLY A 91 5.25 -1.17 -5.42
N SER A 92 5.06 -1.55 -6.68
CA SER A 92 4.69 -2.95 -7.01
C SER A 92 5.90 -3.87 -7.15
N LEU A 93 7.09 -3.32 -7.42
CA LEU A 93 8.34 -4.08 -7.62
C LEU A 93 9.40 -3.72 -6.56
N LEU A 94 8.94 -3.46 -5.33
CA LEU A 94 9.81 -3.08 -4.23
C LEU A 94 10.88 -4.13 -3.95
N ASP A 95 10.52 -5.42 -3.92
CA ASP A 95 11.45 -6.51 -3.63
C ASP A 95 12.64 -6.52 -4.61
N PHE A 96 12.38 -6.37 -5.91
CA PHE A 96 13.44 -6.31 -6.94
C PHE A 96 14.34 -5.09 -6.82
N ALA A 97 13.77 -3.93 -6.46
CA ALA A 97 14.56 -2.72 -6.24
C ALA A 97 15.45 -2.87 -5.01
N ILE A 98 14.90 -3.42 -3.93
CA ILE A 98 15.58 -3.65 -2.66
C ILE A 98 16.74 -4.63 -2.80
N GLU A 99 16.58 -5.73 -3.54
CA GLU A 99 17.64 -6.71 -3.80
C GLU A 99 18.89 -6.07 -4.42
N LYS A 100 18.72 -5.07 -5.30
CA LYS A 100 19.83 -4.41 -5.99
C LYS A 100 20.59 -3.42 -5.11
N ILE A 101 19.90 -2.78 -4.17
CA ILE A 101 20.43 -1.65 -3.39
C ILE A 101 20.99 -2.11 -2.04
N GLY A 102 20.46 -3.23 -1.52
CA GLY A 102 20.68 -3.67 -0.15
C GLY A 102 19.74 -2.94 0.82
N VAL A 103 19.09 -3.69 1.71
CA VAL A 103 18.16 -3.13 2.69
C VAL A 103 18.92 -2.35 3.77
N PRO A 104 18.54 -1.11 4.10
CA PRO A 104 18.93 -0.46 5.34
C PRO A 104 18.26 -1.16 6.54
N VAL A 105 18.88 -2.25 7.01
CA VAL A 105 18.32 -3.08 8.08
C VAL A 105 18.04 -2.24 9.34
N GLY A 106 16.84 -2.40 9.89
CA GLY A 106 16.40 -1.76 11.14
C GLY A 106 15.91 -0.31 11.03
N ARG A 107 15.84 0.28 9.82
CA ARG A 107 15.36 1.68 9.61
C ARG A 107 14.13 1.79 8.72
N ILE A 108 13.72 0.69 8.10
CA ILE A 108 12.55 0.62 7.23
C ILE A 108 11.62 -0.46 7.77
N GLN A 109 10.33 -0.13 7.85
CA GLN A 109 9.27 -1.08 8.13
C GLN A 109 8.54 -1.43 6.84
N TYR A 110 8.38 -2.73 6.58
CA TYR A 110 7.64 -3.24 5.44
C TYR A 110 6.18 -3.51 5.81
N CYS A 111 5.27 -3.14 4.90
CA CYS A 111 3.86 -3.47 4.98
C CYS A 111 3.42 -4.05 3.64
N TYR A 112 3.04 -5.33 3.63
CA TYR A 112 2.56 -6.02 2.44
C TYR A 112 1.04 -5.93 2.37
N VAL A 113 0.52 -5.50 1.22
CA VAL A 113 -0.92 -5.42 0.94
C VAL A 113 -1.29 -6.51 -0.06
N TYR A 114 -2.18 -7.40 0.34
CA TYR A 114 -2.67 -8.52 -0.47
C TYR A 114 -4.09 -8.26 -0.98
N PRO A 115 -4.54 -8.97 -2.02
CA PRO A 115 -5.96 -9.06 -2.36
C PRO A 115 -6.80 -9.51 -1.17
N LEU A 116 -8.10 -9.17 -1.20
CA LEU A 116 -9.07 -9.68 -0.23
C LEU A 116 -9.08 -11.21 -0.30
N SER A 117 -9.04 -11.85 0.85
CA SER A 117 -9.28 -13.28 1.00
C SER A 117 -10.71 -13.65 0.60
N PHE A 118 -10.96 -14.93 0.34
CA PHE A 118 -12.32 -15.41 0.08
C PHE A 118 -13.29 -15.07 1.23
N MET A 119 -12.81 -15.12 2.47
CA MET A 119 -13.61 -14.77 3.65
C MET A 119 -13.96 -13.28 3.68
N GLU A 120 -13.03 -12.39 3.33
CA GLU A 120 -13.30 -10.96 3.19
C GLU A 120 -14.21 -10.65 2.00
N TYR A 121 -14.11 -11.42 0.91
CA TYR A 121 -15.04 -11.35 -0.21
C TYR A 121 -16.47 -11.70 0.22
N LEU A 122 -16.67 -12.82 0.94
CA LEU A 122 -17.97 -13.19 1.49
C LEU A 122 -18.53 -12.11 2.42
N ALA A 123 -17.69 -11.55 3.29
CA ALA A 123 -18.08 -10.46 4.17
C ALA A 123 -18.49 -9.21 3.39
N SER A 124 -17.78 -8.88 2.30
CA SER A 124 -18.08 -7.72 1.44
C SER A 124 -19.42 -7.87 0.71
N LEU A 125 -19.81 -9.10 0.36
CA LEU A 125 -21.14 -9.40 -0.21
C LEU A 125 -22.29 -9.39 0.81
N GLY A 126 -22.01 -9.17 2.10
CA GLY A 126 -23.02 -9.25 3.16
C GLY A 126 -23.42 -10.69 3.53
N ASN A 127 -22.68 -11.71 3.06
CA ASN A 127 -22.97 -13.13 3.31
C ASN A 127 -22.48 -13.59 4.70
N LYS A 128 -22.88 -12.90 5.76
CA LYS A 128 -22.42 -13.16 7.13
C LYS A 128 -22.76 -14.57 7.62
N SER A 129 -23.94 -15.08 7.28
CA SER A 129 -24.35 -16.45 7.66
C SER A 129 -23.48 -17.52 7.02
N LEU A 130 -23.05 -17.34 5.76
CA LEU A 130 -22.15 -18.29 5.08
C LEU A 130 -20.72 -18.20 5.65
N PHE A 131 -20.27 -16.99 5.97
CA PHE A 131 -19.01 -16.77 6.67
C PHE A 131 -18.99 -17.50 8.03
N GLU A 132 -20.04 -17.34 8.83
CA GLU A 132 -20.19 -18.03 10.12
C GLU A 132 -20.32 -19.55 9.96
N ALA A 133 -21.02 -20.01 8.92
CA ALA A 133 -21.11 -21.44 8.60
C ALA A 133 -19.73 -22.06 8.32
N ILE A 134 -18.85 -21.35 7.60
CA ILE A 134 -17.47 -21.81 7.38
C ILE A 134 -16.68 -21.83 8.68
N LEU A 135 -16.74 -20.77 9.48
CA LEU A 135 -15.95 -20.68 10.73
C LEU A 135 -16.38 -21.68 11.80
N SER A 136 -17.68 -21.97 11.87
CA SER A 136 -18.25 -22.91 12.85
C SER A 136 -18.12 -24.37 12.41
N HIS A 137 -17.66 -24.62 11.19
CA HIS A 137 -17.60 -25.93 10.60
C HIS A 137 -16.51 -26.83 11.21
N GLN A 138 -16.87 -28.07 11.52
CA GLN A 138 -15.91 -29.08 11.94
C GLN A 138 -15.42 -29.86 10.72
N VAL A 139 -14.10 -29.97 10.56
CA VAL A 139 -13.46 -30.64 9.41
C VAL A 139 -13.95 -32.08 9.20
N GLN A 140 -14.37 -32.77 10.26
CA GLN A 140 -14.85 -34.16 10.19
C GLN A 140 -16.32 -34.32 9.76
N GLN A 141 -17.08 -33.23 9.68
CA GLN A 141 -18.48 -33.26 9.27
C GLN A 141 -18.60 -32.56 7.93
N PRO A 142 -19.22 -33.13 6.88
CA PRO A 142 -19.43 -32.39 5.64
C PRO A 142 -20.51 -31.31 5.83
N LEU A 143 -20.37 -30.19 5.11
CA LEU A 143 -21.44 -29.18 5.01
C LEU A 143 -22.66 -29.79 4.30
N GLU A 144 -23.84 -29.25 4.59
CA GLU A 144 -25.03 -29.56 3.81
C GLU A 144 -24.79 -29.24 2.33
N GLU A 145 -25.21 -30.15 1.44
CA GLU A 145 -24.91 -30.08 0.00
C GLU A 145 -25.34 -28.75 -0.63
N ILE A 146 -26.47 -28.20 -0.20
CA ILE A 146 -27.01 -26.91 -0.68
C ILE A 146 -26.07 -25.76 -0.31
N LEU A 147 -25.53 -25.76 0.92
CA LEU A 147 -24.57 -24.75 1.38
C LEU A 147 -23.22 -24.91 0.68
N HIS A 148 -22.75 -26.16 0.53
CA HIS A 148 -21.52 -26.46 -0.17
C HIS A 148 -21.59 -25.98 -1.63
N ALA A 149 -22.66 -26.31 -2.36
CA ALA A 149 -22.87 -25.86 -3.73
C ALA A 149 -22.86 -24.33 -3.85
N ARG A 150 -23.53 -23.62 -2.92
CA ARG A 150 -23.55 -22.16 -2.89
C ARG A 150 -22.17 -21.56 -2.64
N LEU A 151 -21.41 -22.12 -1.68
CA LEU A 151 -20.03 -21.69 -1.41
C LEU A 151 -19.11 -21.95 -2.60
N PHE A 152 -19.29 -23.07 -3.29
CA PHE A 152 -18.50 -23.44 -4.46
C PHE A 152 -18.75 -22.47 -5.63
N GLU A 153 -20.00 -22.07 -5.86
CA GLU A 153 -20.36 -21.04 -6.85
C GLU A 153 -19.68 -19.70 -6.54
N LEU A 154 -19.77 -19.25 -5.28
CA LEU A 154 -19.14 -18.00 -4.83
C LEU A 154 -17.61 -18.07 -4.90
N LEU A 155 -17.03 -19.23 -4.60
CA LEU A 155 -15.60 -19.47 -4.76
C LEU A 155 -15.18 -19.40 -6.23
N GLY A 156 -15.98 -19.96 -7.14
CA GLY A 156 -15.79 -19.83 -8.59
C GLY A 156 -15.76 -18.37 -9.05
N GLN A 157 -16.73 -17.58 -8.59
CA GLN A 157 -16.77 -16.13 -8.86
C GLN A 157 -15.54 -15.41 -8.29
N TYR A 158 -15.17 -15.70 -7.04
CA TYR A 158 -13.98 -15.13 -6.41
C TYR A 158 -12.69 -15.46 -7.17
N MET A 159 -12.52 -16.71 -7.61
CA MET A 159 -11.34 -17.12 -8.39
C MET A 159 -11.26 -16.39 -9.74
N LEU A 160 -12.41 -16.11 -10.36
CA LEU A 160 -12.46 -15.32 -11.60
C LEU A 160 -12.06 -13.86 -11.36
N LEU A 161 -12.49 -13.27 -10.23
CA LEU A 161 -12.28 -11.86 -9.90
C LEU A 161 -10.93 -11.57 -9.22
N GLY A 162 -10.29 -12.57 -8.61
CA GLY A 162 -8.94 -12.49 -8.05
C GLY A 162 -8.79 -11.64 -6.78
N GLY A 163 -9.88 -11.38 -6.05
CA GLY A 163 -9.84 -10.70 -4.74
C GLY A 163 -9.45 -9.21 -4.78
N MET A 164 -9.34 -8.59 -5.95
CA MET A 164 -8.91 -7.19 -6.04
C MET A 164 -10.00 -6.25 -5.46
N PRO A 165 -9.68 -5.40 -4.47
CA PRO A 165 -10.69 -4.56 -3.81
C PRO A 165 -11.50 -3.68 -4.77
N GLU A 166 -10.85 -3.12 -5.80
CA GLU A 166 -11.49 -2.25 -6.79
C GLU A 166 -12.54 -2.99 -7.62
N ILE A 167 -12.21 -4.20 -8.09
CA ILE A 167 -13.13 -5.07 -8.85
C ILE A 167 -14.32 -5.46 -7.98
N ILE A 168 -14.06 -5.84 -6.73
CA ILE A 168 -15.13 -6.23 -5.79
C ILE A 168 -16.02 -5.04 -5.45
N ALA A 169 -15.44 -3.84 -5.27
CA ALA A 169 -16.22 -2.63 -5.01
C ALA A 169 -17.09 -2.23 -6.21
N GLU A 170 -16.65 -2.49 -7.44
CA GLU A 170 -17.45 -2.25 -8.65
C GLU A 170 -18.62 -3.24 -8.78
N LEU A 171 -18.40 -4.52 -8.42
CA LEU A 171 -19.46 -5.54 -8.38
C LEU A 171 -20.58 -5.19 -7.38
N LEU A 172 -20.26 -4.44 -6.32
CA LEU A 172 -21.18 -4.09 -5.23
C LEU A 172 -21.97 -2.78 -5.47
N LYS A 173 -21.74 -2.09 -6.58
CA LYS A 173 -22.49 -0.88 -6.97
C LYS A 173 -23.79 -1.24 -7.67
#